data_AF-A0A969FW74-F1
#
_entry.id   AF-A0A969FW74-F1
#
_cell.length_a   1.000
_cell.length_b   1.000
_cell.length_c   1.000
_cell.angle_alpha   90.00
_cell.angle_beta   90.00
_cell.angle_gamma   90.00
#
_symmetry.space_group_name_H-M   'P 1'
#
loop_
_entity.id
_entity.type
_entity.pdbx_description
1 polymer ?
#
loop_
_entity_poly.entity_id
_entity_poly.type
_entity_poly.pdbx_seq_one_letter_code
_entity_poly.pdbx_strand_id
1 'polypeptide(L)'
;MTRTPSPGPSETPSPTNTTVPSNTPTNTPSPSNTPEPSSTLTRTPTPTETPTPTNTTIPTETPTPTETLTPTPEPAPMPSGDCAEGAPTELIEGPTTWMPSSSPNIGSQAKLCIWMVVNDQPAVGASVEIKLKYLDNSGTFAEPKEDTGSATTGDDGVALFTFTVPNTTECTVQTSITYDGETYDRRNLDYGDKLEITFNPSGQVIDG
;
A
#
# COMPACT_ATOMS: atom_id res chain seq x y z
N MET A 1 -44.55 14.86 -32.96
CA MET A 1 -43.84 14.39 -34.17
C MET A 1 -43.37 15.62 -34.94
N THR A 2 -42.12 16.01 -34.74
CA THR A 2 -41.49 17.21 -35.31
C THR A 2 -40.86 16.83 -36.65
N ARG A 3 -41.24 17.52 -37.75
CA ARG A 3 -40.54 17.45 -39.03
C ARG A 3 -39.90 18.81 -39.29
N THR A 4 -38.57 18.84 -39.27
CA THR A 4 -37.73 19.98 -39.64
C THR A 4 -37.77 20.16 -41.17
N PRO A 5 -38.06 21.36 -41.70
CA PRO A 5 -37.95 21.61 -43.13
C PRO A 5 -36.49 21.78 -43.57
N SER A 6 -36.17 21.23 -44.75
CA SER A 6 -34.87 21.23 -45.43
C SER A 6 -34.56 22.59 -46.07
N PRO A 7 -33.29 23.07 -46.06
CA PRO A 7 -32.91 24.26 -46.83
C PRO A 7 -32.91 23.96 -48.34
N GLY A 8 -33.52 24.86 -49.12
CA GLY A 8 -33.55 24.84 -50.58
C GLY A 8 -32.34 25.55 -51.21
N PRO A 9 -32.06 25.31 -52.50
CA PRO A 9 -30.79 25.64 -53.14
C PRO A 9 -30.52 27.14 -53.32
N SER A 10 -29.24 27.50 -53.19
CA SER A 10 -28.69 28.85 -53.41
C SER A 10 -28.54 29.13 -54.91
N GLU A 11 -29.14 30.22 -55.39
CA GLU A 11 -29.03 30.68 -56.78
C GLU A 11 -27.66 31.30 -57.06
N THR A 12 -27.04 30.88 -58.18
CA THR A 12 -25.71 31.27 -58.66
C THR A 12 -25.75 32.63 -59.37
N PRO A 13 -24.83 33.59 -59.10
CA PRO A 13 -24.79 34.84 -59.84
C PRO A 13 -24.33 34.68 -61.31
N SER A 14 -24.99 35.45 -62.18
CA SER A 14 -24.93 35.50 -63.65
C SER A 14 -23.63 36.14 -64.20
N PRO A 15 -23.13 35.76 -65.39
CA PRO A 15 -21.84 36.25 -65.93
C PRO A 15 -21.82 37.75 -66.26
N THR A 16 -20.67 38.38 -66.01
CA THR A 16 -20.38 39.78 -66.34
C THR A 16 -19.82 39.90 -67.77
N ASN A 17 -20.32 40.87 -68.53
CA ASN A 17 -19.97 41.14 -69.92
C ASN A 17 -18.49 41.45 -70.14
N THR A 18 -17.87 40.74 -71.08
CA THR A 18 -16.52 40.96 -71.62
C THR A 18 -16.54 42.07 -72.67
N THR A 19 -15.67 43.09 -72.51
CA THR A 19 -15.45 44.13 -73.53
C THR A 19 -14.46 43.68 -74.61
N VAL A 20 -14.81 43.89 -75.88
CA VAL A 20 -14.04 43.55 -77.10
C VAL A 20 -13.40 44.84 -77.67
N PRO A 21 -12.25 44.78 -78.38
CA PRO A 21 -11.17 45.76 -78.29
C PRO A 21 -11.24 46.89 -79.34
N SER A 22 -10.39 47.91 -79.17
CA SER A 22 -10.11 48.90 -80.22
C SER A 22 -8.60 48.93 -80.52
N ASN A 23 -8.25 48.49 -81.73
CA ASN A 23 -6.89 48.53 -82.27
C ASN A 23 -6.59 49.93 -82.77
N THR A 24 -5.72 50.68 -82.07
CA THR A 24 -5.15 51.92 -82.60
C THR A 24 -3.69 51.65 -82.99
N PRO A 25 -3.30 51.81 -84.27
CA PRO A 25 -1.91 51.63 -84.69
C PRO A 25 -1.05 52.76 -84.10
N THR A 26 -0.02 52.41 -83.35
CA THR A 26 0.90 53.38 -82.74
C THR A 26 2.21 53.37 -83.53
N ASN A 27 2.66 54.56 -83.95
CA ASN A 27 3.82 54.76 -84.81
C ASN A 27 5.11 54.17 -84.21
N THR A 28 5.85 53.44 -85.04
CA THR A 28 7.17 52.87 -84.74
C THR A 28 8.24 53.97 -84.71
N PRO A 29 8.91 54.26 -83.59
CA PRO A 29 10.10 55.11 -83.60
C PRO A 29 11.31 54.35 -84.17
N SER A 30 12.08 55.08 -84.99
CA SER A 30 13.35 54.67 -85.62
C SER A 30 14.44 54.33 -84.58
N PRO A 31 15.35 53.37 -84.83
CA PRO A 31 16.41 53.02 -83.89
C PRO A 31 17.35 54.21 -83.64
N SER A 32 17.51 54.54 -82.36
CA SER A 32 18.47 55.55 -81.86
C SER A 32 19.82 54.89 -81.62
N ASN A 33 20.91 55.57 -81.96
CA ASN A 33 22.28 55.07 -81.82
C ASN A 33 22.62 54.74 -80.36
N THR A 34 23.08 53.52 -80.14
CA THR A 34 23.59 53.00 -78.86
C THR A 34 24.94 53.66 -78.52
N PRO A 35 25.10 54.31 -77.35
CA PRO A 35 26.43 54.72 -76.89
C PRO A 35 27.26 53.50 -76.47
N GLU A 36 28.55 53.54 -76.81
CA GLU A 36 29.56 52.53 -76.53
C GLU A 36 29.81 52.36 -75.01
N PRO A 37 29.98 51.13 -74.48
CA PRO A 37 30.15 50.93 -73.04
C PRO A 37 31.51 51.41 -72.54
N SER A 38 31.50 52.36 -71.61
CA SER A 38 32.68 52.76 -70.82
C SER A 38 33.10 51.62 -69.89
N SER A 39 34.31 51.11 -70.05
CA SER A 39 34.90 50.09 -69.17
C SER A 39 35.13 50.66 -67.77
N THR A 40 34.22 50.37 -66.84
CA THR A 40 34.45 50.59 -65.41
C THR A 40 35.11 49.34 -64.85
N LEU A 41 36.35 49.46 -64.38
CA LEU A 41 37.05 48.37 -63.68
C LEU A 41 36.42 48.18 -62.30
N THR A 42 35.47 47.26 -62.19
CA THR A 42 34.88 46.85 -60.91
C THR A 42 35.87 45.96 -60.16
N ARG A 43 36.35 46.40 -58.99
CA ARG A 43 37.18 45.55 -58.11
C ARG A 43 36.33 44.36 -57.65
N THR A 44 36.73 43.15 -58.01
CA THR A 44 36.13 41.91 -57.52
C THR A 44 36.34 41.81 -56.00
N PRO A 45 35.28 41.56 -55.18
CA PRO A 45 35.47 41.31 -53.76
C PRO A 45 36.25 40.00 -53.57
N THR A 46 37.26 40.05 -52.70
CA THR A 46 38.04 38.87 -52.29
C THR A 46 37.13 37.90 -51.54
N PRO A 47 37.18 36.58 -51.79
CA PRO A 47 36.38 35.62 -51.05
C PRO A 47 36.72 35.67 -49.56
N THR A 48 35.70 35.85 -48.73
CA THR A 48 35.82 35.78 -47.27
C THR A 48 36.00 34.31 -46.87
N GLU A 49 37.06 34.00 -46.13
CA GLU A 49 37.29 32.67 -45.56
C GLU A 49 36.08 32.24 -44.71
N THR A 50 35.47 31.11 -45.09
CA THR A 50 34.38 30.48 -44.34
C THR A 50 34.94 29.93 -43.03
N PRO A 51 34.35 30.23 -41.85
CA PRO A 51 34.85 29.71 -40.59
C PRO A 51 34.79 28.17 -40.58
N THR A 52 35.89 27.55 -40.20
CA THR A 52 36.01 26.10 -40.05
C THR A 52 35.09 25.63 -38.91
N PRO A 53 34.27 24.57 -39.10
CA PRO A 53 33.40 24.08 -38.05
C PRO A 53 34.23 23.64 -36.84
N THR A 54 33.91 24.19 -35.67
CA THR A 54 34.54 23.83 -34.39
C THR A 54 34.01 22.47 -33.95
N ASN A 55 34.90 21.57 -33.49
CA ASN A 55 34.52 20.25 -33.01
C ASN A 55 33.48 20.36 -31.88
N THR A 56 32.28 19.84 -32.14
CA THR A 56 31.21 19.70 -31.15
C THR A 56 31.68 18.78 -30.02
N THR A 57 31.57 19.24 -28.78
CA THR A 57 31.89 18.46 -27.58
C THR A 57 31.00 17.21 -27.52
N ILE A 58 31.62 16.04 -27.39
CA ILE A 58 30.93 14.76 -27.18
C ILE A 58 30.11 14.85 -25.89
N PRO A 59 28.81 14.48 -25.89
CA PRO A 59 28.01 14.45 -24.68
C PRO A 59 28.63 13.46 -23.68
N THR A 60 28.89 13.94 -22.47
CA THR A 60 29.43 13.14 -21.38
C THR A 60 28.36 12.13 -20.94
N GLU A 61 28.72 10.86 -20.82
CA GLU A 61 27.83 9.79 -20.35
C GLU A 61 27.23 10.19 -18.99
N THR A 62 25.90 10.30 -18.94
CA THR A 62 25.15 10.54 -17.70
C THR A 62 25.36 9.33 -16.77
N PRO A 63 25.75 9.52 -15.50
CA PRO A 63 25.90 8.39 -14.59
C PRO A 63 24.57 7.65 -14.44
N THR A 64 24.59 6.34 -14.65
CA THR A 64 23.46 5.45 -14.43
C THR A 64 23.01 5.56 -12.97
N PRO A 65 21.70 5.74 -12.68
CA PRO A 65 21.24 5.78 -11.31
C PRO A 65 21.64 4.48 -10.60
N THR A 66 22.32 4.61 -9.47
CA THR A 66 22.66 3.48 -8.62
C THR A 66 21.39 2.98 -7.96
N GLU A 67 21.07 1.69 -8.16
CA GLU A 67 19.97 1.01 -7.48
C GLU A 67 20.07 1.29 -5.98
N THR A 68 19.11 2.04 -5.45
CA THR A 68 19.04 2.31 -4.02
C THR A 68 18.58 1.01 -3.37
N LEU A 69 19.42 0.42 -2.52
CA LEU A 69 19.07 -0.80 -1.80
C LEU A 69 17.78 -0.54 -1.01
N THR A 70 16.71 -1.25 -1.37
CA THR A 70 15.48 -1.28 -0.61
C THR A 70 15.82 -1.72 0.82
N PRO A 71 15.39 -1.01 1.87
CA PRO A 71 15.66 -1.43 3.24
C PRO A 71 15.12 -2.85 3.42
N THR A 72 15.97 -3.74 3.93
CA THR A 72 15.52 -5.07 4.39
C THR A 72 14.47 -4.84 5.48
N PRO A 73 13.29 -5.48 5.42
CA PRO A 73 12.29 -5.33 6.47
C PRO A 73 12.90 -5.74 7.80
N GLU A 74 12.69 -4.91 8.83
CA GLU A 74 13.09 -5.24 10.19
C GLU A 74 12.32 -6.50 10.64
N PRO A 75 12.96 -7.46 11.34
CA PRO A 75 12.26 -8.62 11.85
C PRO A 75 11.11 -8.19 12.76
N ALA A 76 9.97 -8.88 12.64
CA ALA A 76 8.81 -8.64 13.50
C ALA A 76 9.20 -8.75 14.99
N PRO A 77 8.70 -7.85 15.85
CA PRO A 77 8.97 -7.92 17.28
C PRO A 77 8.36 -9.19 17.89
N MET A 78 9.15 -9.89 18.71
CA MET A 78 8.68 -11.03 19.51
C MET A 78 8.05 -10.57 20.83
N PRO A 79 7.19 -11.41 21.45
CA PRO A 79 6.66 -11.14 22.78
C PRO A 79 7.77 -10.87 23.79
N SER A 80 7.59 -9.82 24.60
CA SER A 80 8.61 -9.38 25.57
C SER A 80 8.00 -9.08 26.95
N GLY A 81 8.84 -8.68 27.90
CA GLY A 81 8.41 -8.33 29.25
C GLY A 81 7.69 -9.47 29.96
N ASP A 82 6.50 -9.17 30.49
CA ASP A 82 5.66 -10.12 31.23
C ASP A 82 5.20 -11.32 30.40
N CYS A 83 5.24 -11.22 29.07
CA CYS A 83 4.86 -12.29 28.16
C CYS A 83 6.07 -13.01 27.56
N ALA A 84 7.31 -12.65 27.90
CA ALA A 84 8.50 -13.29 27.32
C ALA A 84 8.65 -14.77 27.71
N GLU A 85 8.29 -15.12 28.95
CA GLU A 85 8.37 -16.50 29.43
C GLU A 85 7.30 -17.36 28.76
N GLY A 86 7.69 -18.52 28.22
CA GLY A 86 6.77 -19.45 27.54
C GLY A 86 6.27 -18.97 26.17
N ALA A 87 6.73 -17.81 25.69
CA ALA A 87 6.38 -17.30 24.37
C ALA A 87 6.86 -18.24 23.25
N PRO A 88 6.17 -18.27 22.09
CA PRO A 88 6.68 -18.91 20.90
C PRO A 88 8.05 -18.33 20.51
N THR A 89 8.99 -19.22 20.16
CA THR A 89 10.35 -18.83 19.74
C THR A 89 10.46 -18.47 18.26
N GLU A 90 9.37 -18.68 17.52
CA GLU A 90 9.26 -18.37 16.10
C GLU A 90 7.94 -17.64 15.86
N LEU A 91 7.87 -16.93 14.75
CA LEU A 91 6.66 -16.27 14.33
C LEU A 91 5.67 -17.33 13.83
N ILE A 92 4.53 -17.44 14.52
CA ILE A 92 3.49 -18.40 14.17
C ILE A 92 2.28 -17.61 13.70
N GLU A 93 1.88 -17.81 12.45
CA GLU A 93 0.67 -17.21 11.89
C GLU A 93 -0.58 -17.57 12.71
N GLY A 94 -1.43 -16.57 12.93
CA GLY A 94 -2.66 -16.69 13.69
C GLY A 94 -2.49 -16.42 15.20
N PRO A 95 -3.53 -16.75 15.98
CA PRO A 95 -3.56 -16.46 17.40
C PRO A 95 -2.87 -17.56 18.21
N THR A 96 -2.10 -17.17 19.24
CA THR A 96 -1.46 -18.09 20.19
C THR A 96 -1.68 -17.58 21.61
N THR A 97 -2.13 -18.45 22.51
CA THR A 97 -2.27 -18.14 23.94
C THR A 97 -1.32 -18.98 24.77
N TRP A 98 -0.75 -18.38 25.82
CA TRP A 98 0.05 -19.09 26.82
C TRP A 98 -0.04 -18.41 28.19
N MET A 99 0.32 -19.15 29.23
CA MET A 99 0.56 -18.58 30.56
C MET A 99 2.07 -18.48 30.80
N PRO A 100 2.64 -17.29 30.98
CA PRO A 100 4.07 -17.13 31.25
C PRO A 100 4.46 -17.67 32.62
N SER A 101 3.53 -17.73 33.59
CA SER A 101 3.79 -18.33 34.90
C SER A 101 3.39 -19.80 34.90
N SER A 102 4.37 -20.68 35.14
CA SER A 102 4.19 -22.13 35.16
C SER A 102 3.35 -22.68 36.33
N SER A 103 2.95 -21.86 37.32
CA SER A 103 2.17 -22.36 38.48
C SER A 103 1.40 -21.29 39.28
N PRO A 104 0.30 -20.66 38.80
CA PRO A 104 -0.36 -19.67 39.64
C PRO A 104 -1.17 -20.33 40.77
N ASN A 105 -0.86 -19.96 42.03
CA ASN A 105 -1.54 -20.50 43.21
C ASN A 105 -2.97 -19.96 43.33
N ILE A 106 -3.88 -20.76 43.92
CA ILE A 106 -5.25 -20.32 44.27
C ILE A 106 -5.21 -18.96 44.99
N GLY A 107 -6.04 -18.02 44.52
CA GLY A 107 -6.16 -16.68 45.07
C GLY A 107 -5.04 -15.71 44.68
N SER A 108 -4.02 -16.16 43.93
CA SER A 108 -2.97 -15.29 43.38
C SER A 108 -3.39 -14.70 42.04
N GLN A 109 -2.74 -13.59 41.66
CA GLN A 109 -2.91 -13.01 40.34
C GLN A 109 -2.08 -13.78 39.31
N ALA A 110 -2.73 -14.34 38.30
CA ALA A 110 -2.14 -15.00 37.15
C ALA A 110 -2.10 -14.06 35.94
N LYS A 111 -1.20 -14.36 35.01
CA LYS A 111 -1.07 -13.66 33.72
C LYS A 111 -1.40 -14.62 32.59
N LEU A 112 -2.11 -14.12 31.59
CA LEU A 112 -2.43 -14.79 30.35
C LEU A 112 -1.96 -13.89 29.21
N CYS A 113 -1.14 -14.45 28.33
CA CYS A 113 -0.62 -13.75 27.18
C CYS A 113 -1.23 -14.33 25.91
N ILE A 114 -1.62 -13.43 25.02
CA ILE A 114 -2.21 -13.75 23.73
C ILE A 114 -1.43 -12.99 22.67
N TRP A 115 -0.90 -13.68 21.68
CA TRP A 115 -0.19 -13.08 20.55
C TRP A 115 -0.98 -13.35 19.28
N MET A 116 -1.18 -12.30 18.47
CA MET A 116 -1.83 -12.41 17.18
C MET A 116 -0.84 -12.00 16.09
N VAL A 117 -0.62 -12.89 15.13
CA VAL A 117 0.21 -12.62 13.95
C VAL A 117 -0.63 -12.81 12.70
N VAL A 118 -0.52 -11.86 11.77
CA VAL A 118 -1.18 -11.90 10.46
C VAL A 118 -0.20 -11.43 9.39
N ASN A 119 0.02 -12.25 8.36
CA ASN A 119 0.95 -11.96 7.25
C ASN A 119 2.39 -11.66 7.73
N ASP A 120 2.91 -12.50 8.61
CA ASP A 120 4.21 -12.41 9.25
C ASP A 120 4.43 -11.10 10.02
N GLN A 121 3.35 -10.44 10.47
CA GLN A 121 3.40 -9.20 11.24
C GLN A 121 2.52 -9.29 12.48
N PRO A 122 2.93 -8.69 13.61
CA PRO A 122 2.08 -8.62 14.79
C PRO A 122 0.83 -7.79 14.50
N ALA A 123 -0.33 -8.34 14.81
CA ALA A 123 -1.60 -7.68 14.61
C ALA A 123 -1.86 -6.68 15.75
N VAL A 124 -1.62 -5.40 15.50
CA VAL A 124 -1.82 -4.31 16.48
C VAL A 124 -3.30 -3.96 16.58
N GLY A 125 -3.83 -3.82 17.80
CA GLY A 125 -5.22 -3.40 18.02
C GLY A 125 -6.27 -4.49 17.83
N ALA A 126 -5.87 -5.77 17.77
CA ALA A 126 -6.79 -6.89 17.79
C ALA A 126 -7.54 -6.95 19.12
N SER A 127 -8.85 -7.14 19.05
CA SER A 127 -9.72 -7.25 20.23
C SER A 127 -9.72 -8.67 20.73
N VAL A 128 -9.43 -8.88 22.02
CA VAL A 128 -9.39 -10.19 22.66
C VAL A 128 -10.50 -10.28 23.70
N GLU A 129 -11.32 -11.32 23.61
CA GLU A 129 -12.27 -11.74 24.65
C GLU A 129 -11.75 -12.99 25.35
N ILE A 130 -11.85 -13.01 26.68
CA ILE A 130 -11.40 -14.10 27.54
C ILE A 130 -12.59 -14.61 28.35
N LYS A 131 -12.76 -15.93 28.40
CA LYS A 131 -13.76 -16.61 29.24
C LYS A 131 -13.07 -17.69 30.07
N LEU A 132 -13.12 -17.54 31.39
CA LEU A 132 -12.63 -18.52 32.35
C LEU A 132 -13.80 -19.35 32.84
N LYS A 133 -13.71 -20.67 32.70
CA LYS A 133 -14.73 -21.63 33.12
C LYS A 133 -14.14 -22.54 34.19
N TYR A 134 -14.80 -22.62 35.35
CA TYR A 134 -14.32 -23.42 36.48
C TYR A 134 -15.48 -23.84 37.39
N LEU A 135 -15.25 -24.85 38.22
CA LEU A 135 -16.17 -25.20 39.32
C LEU A 135 -15.51 -24.77 40.63
N ASP A 136 -16.21 -24.01 41.47
CA ASP A 136 -15.64 -23.69 42.78
C ASP A 136 -15.61 -24.93 43.70
N ASN A 137 -14.59 -25.01 44.56
CA ASN A 137 -14.49 -26.08 45.55
C ASN A 137 -15.36 -25.80 46.80
N SER A 138 -16.44 -25.01 46.68
CA SER A 138 -17.21 -24.56 47.85
C SER A 138 -18.17 -25.61 48.42
N GLY A 139 -18.39 -26.73 47.73
CA GLY A 139 -19.18 -27.86 48.24
C GLY A 139 -19.81 -28.74 47.14
N THR A 140 -20.62 -29.72 47.56
CA THR A 140 -21.13 -30.86 46.76
C THR A 140 -22.07 -30.53 45.60
N PHE A 141 -22.35 -29.25 45.33
CA PHE A 141 -23.22 -28.79 44.24
C PHE A 141 -22.70 -27.47 43.65
N ALA A 142 -21.40 -27.37 43.39
CA ALA A 142 -20.84 -26.20 42.72
C ALA A 142 -21.38 -26.12 41.28
N GLU A 143 -22.09 -25.03 40.97
CA GLU A 143 -22.44 -24.69 39.59
C GLU A 143 -21.18 -24.22 38.84
N PRO A 144 -21.05 -24.52 37.54
CA PRO A 144 -19.96 -23.99 36.74
C PRO A 144 -20.03 -22.45 36.75
N LYS A 145 -18.93 -21.83 37.11
CA LYS A 145 -18.73 -20.39 37.11
C LYS A 145 -18.03 -19.95 35.84
N GLU A 146 -18.42 -18.77 35.38
CA GLU A 146 -17.81 -18.10 34.24
C GLU A 146 -17.37 -16.69 34.66
N ASP A 147 -16.07 -16.42 34.52
CA ASP A 147 -15.54 -15.06 34.60
C ASP A 147 -15.10 -14.62 33.21
N THR A 148 -15.34 -13.36 32.87
CA THR A 148 -15.00 -12.81 31.56
C THR A 148 -14.02 -11.66 31.67
N GLY A 149 -13.23 -11.48 30.63
CA GLY A 149 -12.27 -10.41 30.49
C GLY A 149 -12.11 -9.99 29.04
N SER A 150 -11.47 -8.85 28.84
CA SER A 150 -11.06 -8.41 27.51
C SER A 150 -9.69 -7.75 27.57
N ALA A 151 -9.01 -7.78 26.44
CA ALA A 151 -7.73 -7.13 26.24
C ALA A 151 -7.61 -6.69 24.78
N THR A 152 -6.57 -5.91 24.48
CA THR A 152 -6.25 -5.46 23.12
C THR A 152 -4.77 -5.64 22.88
N THR A 153 -4.39 -6.12 21.70
CA THR A 153 -2.99 -6.32 21.37
C THR A 153 -2.25 -4.99 21.20
N GLY A 154 -1.05 -4.90 21.77
CA GLY A 154 -0.15 -3.76 21.66
C GLY A 154 0.65 -3.74 20.36
N ASP A 155 1.70 -2.92 20.32
CA ASP A 155 2.58 -2.75 19.15
C ASP A 155 3.36 -4.03 18.79
N ASP A 156 3.57 -4.91 19.76
CA ASP A 156 4.16 -6.24 19.58
C ASP A 156 3.12 -7.32 19.20
N GLY A 157 1.87 -6.92 18.97
CA GLY A 157 0.75 -7.82 18.69
C GLY A 157 0.33 -8.67 19.90
N VAL A 158 0.83 -8.36 21.10
CA VAL A 158 0.54 -9.12 22.33
C VAL A 158 -0.50 -8.41 23.18
N ALA A 159 -1.46 -9.17 23.68
CA ALA A 159 -2.40 -8.75 24.72
C ALA A 159 -2.07 -9.49 26.02
N LEU A 160 -2.00 -8.73 27.12
CA LEU A 160 -1.81 -9.26 28.48
C LEU A 160 -3.12 -9.13 29.26
N PHE A 161 -3.61 -10.24 29.79
CA PHE A 161 -4.75 -10.28 30.70
C PHE A 161 -4.33 -10.81 32.06
N THR A 162 -4.87 -10.23 33.13
CA THR A 162 -4.61 -10.65 34.51
C THR A 162 -5.90 -11.08 35.18
N PHE A 163 -5.86 -12.18 35.92
CA PHE A 163 -7.02 -12.70 36.65
C PHE A 163 -6.59 -13.31 37.98
N THR A 164 -7.55 -13.47 38.90
CA THR A 164 -7.30 -14.16 40.17
C THR A 164 -7.60 -15.64 39.98
N VAL A 165 -6.65 -16.52 40.34
CA VAL A 165 -6.87 -17.96 40.21
C VAL A 165 -8.01 -18.42 41.12
N PRO A 166 -9.09 -18.99 40.56
CA PRO A 166 -10.21 -19.45 41.36
C PRO A 166 -9.83 -20.65 42.22
N ASN A 167 -10.51 -20.83 43.35
CA ASN A 167 -10.39 -22.04 44.16
C ASN A 167 -11.15 -23.19 43.48
N THR A 168 -10.52 -23.81 42.48
CA THR A 168 -11.03 -24.91 41.66
C THR A 168 -9.98 -26.02 41.54
N THR A 169 -10.39 -27.24 41.19
CA THR A 169 -9.47 -28.31 40.78
C THR A 169 -9.02 -28.20 39.32
N GLU A 170 -9.81 -27.51 38.49
CA GLU A 170 -9.57 -27.35 37.06
C GLU A 170 -10.17 -26.03 36.57
N CYS A 171 -9.42 -25.30 35.75
CA CYS A 171 -9.88 -24.06 35.13
C CYS A 171 -9.55 -24.12 33.64
N THR A 172 -10.55 -23.85 32.80
CA THR A 172 -10.38 -23.74 31.36
C THR A 172 -10.49 -22.27 30.96
N VAL A 173 -9.48 -21.77 30.27
CA VAL A 173 -9.47 -20.45 29.65
C VAL A 173 -9.82 -20.62 28.18
N GLN A 174 -10.82 -19.90 27.71
CA GLN A 174 -11.17 -19.80 26.29
C GLN A 174 -10.92 -18.39 25.80
N THR A 175 -10.16 -18.25 24.73
CA THR A 175 -9.88 -16.96 24.10
C THR A 175 -10.56 -16.86 22.74
N SER A 176 -11.08 -15.68 22.43
CA SER A 176 -11.54 -15.32 21.09
C SER A 176 -10.89 -14.00 20.68
N ILE A 177 -10.34 -13.94 19.47
CA ILE A 177 -9.68 -12.75 18.94
C ILE A 177 -10.44 -12.26 17.72
N THR A 178 -10.67 -10.96 17.63
CA THR A 178 -11.21 -10.32 16.43
C THR A 178 -10.19 -9.31 15.90
N TYR A 179 -9.82 -9.47 14.64
CA TYR A 179 -8.90 -8.58 13.93
C TYR A 179 -9.36 -8.42 12.48
N ASP A 180 -9.38 -7.18 11.99
CA ASP A 180 -9.85 -6.83 10.63
C ASP A 180 -11.24 -7.41 10.24
N GLY A 181 -12.13 -7.57 11.22
CA GLY A 181 -13.48 -8.13 11.02
C GLY A 181 -13.54 -9.66 11.01
N GLU A 182 -12.40 -10.35 10.97
CA GLU A 182 -12.29 -11.80 11.13
C GLU A 182 -12.27 -12.16 12.62
N THR A 183 -12.96 -13.24 13.00
CA THR A 183 -12.94 -13.74 14.38
C THR A 183 -12.35 -15.14 14.44
N TYR A 184 -11.33 -15.27 15.27
CA TYR A 184 -10.60 -16.49 15.57
C TYR A 184 -11.07 -17.01 16.92
N ASP A 185 -11.77 -18.13 16.92
CA ASP A 185 -12.20 -18.85 18.12
C ASP A 185 -11.94 -20.36 17.94
N ARG A 186 -12.19 -21.14 18.99
CA ARG A 186 -12.03 -22.61 18.96
C ARG A 186 -12.78 -23.30 17.80
N ARG A 187 -13.86 -22.71 17.29
CA ARG A 187 -14.72 -23.31 16.25
C ARG A 187 -14.32 -22.88 14.84
N ASN A 188 -13.46 -21.87 14.70
CA ASN A 188 -13.11 -21.25 13.42
C ASN A 188 -11.59 -21.28 13.13
N LEU A 189 -10.85 -22.22 13.71
CA LEU A 189 -9.41 -22.39 13.48
C LEU A 189 -9.10 -23.74 12.82
N ASP A 190 -8.34 -23.69 11.71
CA ASP A 190 -7.63 -24.83 11.12
C ASP A 190 -6.41 -25.26 11.97
N TYR A 191 -6.00 -24.45 12.95
CA TYR A 191 -4.87 -24.68 13.85
C TYR A 191 -5.36 -24.83 15.30
N GLY A 192 -5.58 -26.10 15.68
CA GLY A 192 -6.08 -26.51 16.97
C GLY A 192 -5.18 -26.16 18.16
N ASP A 193 -5.82 -26.10 19.32
CA ASP A 193 -5.28 -26.25 20.67
C ASP A 193 -4.82 -24.97 21.40
N LYS A 194 -4.26 -23.94 20.76
CA LYS A 194 -3.67 -22.79 21.48
C LYS A 194 -4.61 -21.62 21.87
N LEU A 195 -5.93 -21.75 21.70
CA LEU A 195 -6.92 -20.78 22.22
C LEU A 195 -7.73 -21.31 23.40
N GLU A 196 -7.41 -22.52 23.85
CA GLU A 196 -7.97 -23.10 25.06
C GLU A 196 -6.82 -23.57 25.94
N ILE A 197 -6.75 -23.10 27.19
CA ILE A 197 -5.74 -23.56 28.14
C ILE A 197 -6.47 -24.11 29.35
N THR A 198 -6.19 -25.36 29.69
CA THR A 198 -6.68 -25.98 30.91
C THR A 198 -5.55 -26.10 31.92
N PHE A 199 -5.75 -25.61 33.14
CA PHE A 199 -4.75 -25.66 34.20
C PHE A 199 -5.35 -26.10 35.53
N ASN A 200 -4.51 -26.76 36.34
CA ASN A 200 -4.86 -27.16 37.71
C ASN A 200 -4.46 -26.06 38.72
N PRO A 201 -4.91 -26.10 39.99
CA PRO A 201 -4.55 -25.10 41.00
C PRO A 201 -3.09 -25.13 41.47
N SER A 202 -2.32 -26.17 41.13
CA SER A 202 -0.84 -26.15 41.17
C SER A 202 -0.23 -25.48 39.93
N GLY A 203 -1.10 -24.96 39.06
CA GLY A 203 -0.82 -24.20 37.86
C GLY A 203 -0.07 -24.95 36.77
N GLN A 204 -0.04 -26.28 36.84
CA GLN A 204 0.37 -27.09 35.71
C GLN A 204 -0.70 -26.97 34.62
N VAL A 205 -0.28 -26.59 33.42
CA VAL A 205 -1.09 -26.72 32.21
C VAL A 205 -1.32 -28.21 31.98
N ILE A 206 -2.58 -28.62 32.04
CA ILE A 206 -3.02 -30.01 31.87
C ILE A 206 -3.22 -30.31 30.39
N ASP A 207 -3.66 -29.31 29.63
CA ASP A 207 -3.89 -29.37 28.18
C ASP A 207 -3.77 -27.96 27.57
N GLY A 208 -3.06 -27.85 26.45
CA GLY A 208 -2.76 -26.60 25.74
C GLY A 208 -1.82 -26.79 24.55
#